data_AF-A0A820QHF5-F1
#
_entry.id   AF-A0A820QHF5-F1
#
_cell.length_a   1.000
_cell.length_b   1.000
_cell.length_c   1.000
_cell.angle_alpha   90.00
_cell.angle_beta   90.00
_cell.angle_gamma   90.00
#
_symmetry.space_group_name_H-M   'P 1'
#
loop_
_entity.id
_entity.type
_entity.pdbx_description
1 polymer ?
#
loop_
_entity_poly.entity_id
_entity_poly.type
_entity_poly.pdbx_seq_one_letter_code
_entity_poly.pdbx_strand_id
1 'polypeptide(L)' 'NKPDYVPKPPHLSELDLVFDTSYTDIQPYLFKIIFSDTPTIANHVKTILKEAFNTSL' A
#
# COMPACT_ATOMS: atom_id res chain seq x y z
N ASN A 1 9.14 18.44 -9.51
CA ASN A 1 7.88 17.94 -10.10
C ASN A 1 8.10 17.45 -11.54
N LYS A 2 9.15 16.65 -11.79
CA LYS A 2 9.42 16.01 -13.07
C LYS A 2 9.74 14.56 -12.76
N PRO A 3 8.75 13.65 -12.76
CA PRO A 3 9.06 12.24 -12.72
C PRO A 3 9.81 11.89 -14.02
N ASP A 4 10.92 11.18 -13.89
CA ASP A 4 11.75 10.80 -15.04
C ASP A 4 11.08 9.74 -15.93
N TYR A 5 10.00 9.12 -15.43
CA TYR A 5 9.27 8.07 -16.11
C TYR A 5 7.75 8.23 -15.95
N VAL A 6 7.06 7.99 -17.05
CA VAL A 6 5.60 7.79 -17.12
C VAL A 6 5.38 6.56 -18.01
N PRO A 7 4.42 5.67 -17.68
CA PRO A 7 4.09 4.55 -18.55
C PRO A 7 3.82 5.01 -19.99
N LYS A 8 4.28 4.23 -20.96
CA LYS A 8 3.95 4.49 -22.36
C LYS A 8 2.43 4.34 -22.57
N PRO A 9 1.83 5.09 -23.49
CA PRO A 9 0.43 4.86 -23.88
C PRO A 9 0.24 3.40 -24.32
N PRO A 10 -0.68 2.65 -23.69
CA PRO A 10 -0.92 1.25 -24.01
C PRO A 10 -1.73 1.08 -25.30
N HIS A 11 -1.67 -0.11 -25.88
CA HIS A 11 -2.66 -0.54 -26.87
C HIS A 11 -4.00 -0.85 -26.19
N LEU A 12 -5.11 -0.82 -26.94
CA LEU A 12 -6.45 -1.08 -26.39
C LEU A 12 -6.55 -2.45 -25.70
N SER A 13 -5.89 -3.47 -26.25
CA SER A 13 -5.82 -4.82 -25.67
C SER A 13 -5.03 -4.90 -24.36
N GLU A 14 -4.25 -3.85 -24.05
CA GLU A 14 -3.37 -3.77 -22.89
C GLU A 14 -3.86 -2.71 -21.88
N LEU A 15 -5.03 -2.10 -22.12
CA LEU A 15 -5.51 -0.98 -21.33
C LEU A 15 -5.67 -1.36 -19.85
N ASP A 16 -6.23 -2.55 -19.59
CA ASP A 16 -6.44 -3.11 -18.24
C ASP A 16 -5.12 -3.50 -17.53
N LEU A 17 -3.98 -3.49 -18.24
CA LEU A 17 -2.66 -3.75 -17.66
C LEU A 17 -1.98 -2.48 -17.14
N VAL A 18 -2.50 -1.30 -17.51
CA VAL A 18 -1.91 0.00 -17.18
C VAL A 18 -2.89 0.85 -16.37
N PHE A 19 -4.17 0.81 -16.69
CA PHE A 19 -5.21 1.61 -16.05
C PHE A 19 -6.24 0.74 -15.34
N ASP A 20 -6.83 1.29 -14.27
CA ASP A 20 -8.05 0.75 -13.69
C ASP A 20 -9.25 1.26 -14.50
N THR A 21 -9.82 0.38 -15.32
CA THR A 21 -10.91 0.70 -16.24
C THR A 21 -12.30 0.56 -15.61
N SER A 22 -12.38 0.26 -14.31
CA SER A 22 -13.65 0.12 -13.59
C SER A 22 -14.36 1.44 -13.27
N TYR A 23 -13.65 2.56 -13.36
CA TYR A 23 -14.20 3.90 -13.10
C TYR A 23 -14.82 4.50 -14.36
N THR A 24 -16.06 5.01 -14.25
CA THR A 24 -16.81 5.55 -15.40
C THR A 24 -16.23 6.85 -15.96
N ASP A 25 -15.78 7.75 -15.07
CA ASP A 25 -15.44 9.13 -15.45
C ASP A 25 -13.94 9.39 -15.59
N ILE A 26 -13.11 8.54 -14.96
CA ILE A 26 -11.66 8.68 -14.91
C ILE A 26 -11.00 7.34 -15.16
N GLN A 27 -9.76 7.33 -15.64
CA GLN A 27 -8.96 6.12 -15.79
C GLN A 27 -7.62 6.32 -15.07
N PRO A 28 -7.58 6.07 -13.75
CA PRO A 28 -6.33 6.17 -13.00
C PRO A 28 -5.38 5.03 -13.41
N TYR A 29 -4.07 5.25 -13.30
CA TYR A 29 -3.11 4.16 -13.39
C TYR A 29 -3.42 3.11 -12.33
N LEU A 30 -3.14 1.84 -12.62
CA LEU A 30 -3.25 0.77 -11.63
C LEU A 30 -2.44 1.12 -10.38
N PHE A 31 -3.10 1.02 -9.22
CA PHE A 31 -2.50 1.36 -7.94
C PHE A 31 -2.87 0.32 -6.89
N LYS A 32 -2.04 0.23 -5.84
CA LYS A 32 -2.32 -0.57 -4.66
C LYS A 32 -2.03 0.26 -3.42
N ILE A 33 -3.03 0.43 -2.58
CA ILE A 33 -2.87 1.07 -1.28
C ILE A 33 -2.47 -0.01 -0.28
N ILE A 34 -1.34 0.19 0.38
CA ILE A 34 -0.82 -0.70 1.41
C ILE A 34 -0.71 0.12 2.70
N PHE A 35 -1.34 -0.36 3.76
CA PHE A 35 -1.15 0.17 5.10
C PHE A 35 -0.18 -0.75 5.87
N SER A 36 0.83 -0.17 6.49
CA SER A 36 1.72 -0.88 7.40
C SER A 36 1.76 -0.13 8.73
N ASP A 37 1.36 -0.81 9.80
CA ASP A 37 1.68 -0.37 11.15
C ASP A 37 3.19 -0.50 11.34
N THR A 38 3.93 0.60 11.21
CA THR A 38 5.26 0.64 11.83
C THR A 38 5.03 0.48 13.32
N PRO A 39 5.58 -0.54 14.00
CA PRO A 39 5.49 -0.61 15.43
C PRO A 39 6.20 0.63 15.97
N THR A 40 5.42 1.63 16.40
CA THR A 40 5.95 2.70 17.22
C THR A 40 6.57 2.03 18.45
N ILE A 41 7.64 2.62 18.98
CA ILE A 41 8.29 2.11 20.21
C ILE A 41 7.23 1.87 21.30
N ALA A 42 6.17 2.68 21.36
CA ALA A 42 5.02 2.48 22.22
C ALA A 42 4.28 1.14 22.02
N ASN A 43 4.02 0.73 20.78
CA ASN A 43 3.40 -0.57 20.48
C ASN A 43 4.35 -1.72 20.81
N HIS A 44 5.66 -1.57 20.58
CA HIS A 44 6.67 -2.58 20.92
C HIS A 44 6.84 -2.74 22.45
N VAL A 45 6.87 -1.64 23.20
CA VAL A 45 6.91 -1.64 24.67
C VAL A 45 5.64 -2.27 25.25
N LYS A 46 4.46 -2.00 24.67
CA LYS A 46 3.21 -2.63 25.10
C LYS A 46 3.24 -4.16 24.91
N THR A 47 3.83 -4.64 23.82
CA THR A 47 4.01 -6.08 23.58
C THR A 47 4.98 -6.70 24.60
N ILE A 48 6.16 -6.09 24.81
CA ILE A 48 7.14 -6.56 25.79
C ILE A 48 6.54 -6.60 27.20
N LEU A 49 5.82 -5.56 27.62
CA LEU A 49 5.19 -5.53 28.93
C LEU A 49 4.14 -6.64 29.07
N LYS A 50 3.27 -6.82 28.07
CA LYS A 50 2.28 -7.91 28.09
C LYS A 50 2.93 -9.29 28.19
N GLU A 51 4.01 -9.53 27.45
CA GLU A 51 4.74 -10.80 27.49
C GLU A 51 5.38 -11.01 28.87
N ALA A 52 6.04 -10.00 29.43
CA ALA A 52 6.66 -10.08 30.76
C ALA A 52 5.63 -10.41 31.87
N PHE A 53 4.44 -9.81 31.82
CA PHE A 53 3.39 -10.09 32.80
C PHE A 53 2.71 -11.46 32.60
N ASN A 54 2.57 -11.92 31.36
CA ASN A 54 1.98 -13.23 31.07
C ASN A 54 2.91 -14.43 31.36
N THR A 55 4.22 -14.18 31.47
CA THR A 55 5.22 -15.24 31.78
C THR A 55 5.46 -15.39 33.29
N SER A 56 4.77 -14.61 34.13
CA SER A 56 4.93 -14.60 35.60
C SER A 56 3.86 -15.45 36.34
N LEU A 57 3.28 -16.45 35.69
CA LEU A 57 2.41 -17.49 36.29
C LEU A 57 2.87 -18.89 35.87
#